data_AF-A0A934VFH5-F1
#
_entry.id   AF-A0A934VFH5-F1
#
_cell.length_a   1.000
_cell.length_b   1.000
_cell.length_c   1.000
_cell.angle_alpha   90.00
_cell.angle_beta   90.00
_cell.angle_gamma   90.00
#
_symmetry.space_group_name_H-M   'P 1'
#
loop_
_entity.id
_entity.type
_entity.pdbx_description
1 polymer ?
#
loop_
_entity_poly.entity_id
_entity_poly.type
_entity_poly.pdbx_seq_one_letter_code
_entity_poly.pdbx_strand_id
1 'polypeptide(L)'
;MKIAVIYSLFAAIAIAANLATQAVVGWIDPTPFRFWTALMAGTGAGLVVKYLLDKQYVFEAHHLKDASDIGKSFLRYAATGLLTTGVFWGLQIAFHHGFPNWTTAKYVGGGVGLIIGYVWKYRLDRQFTFSTP
;
A
#
# COMPACT_ATOMS: atom_id res chain seq x y z
N MET A 1 9.37 19.11 3.92
CA MET A 1 8.58 19.17 2.68
C MET A 1 9.07 18.21 1.59
N LYS A 2 10.38 18.07 1.35
CA LYS A 2 10.95 17.19 0.30
C LYS A 2 10.43 15.74 0.34
N ILE A 3 10.40 15.10 1.52
CA ILE A 3 9.99 13.69 1.67
C ILE A 3 8.52 13.50 1.31
N ALA A 4 7.61 14.34 1.81
CA ALA A 4 6.16 14.18 1.55
C ALA A 4 5.83 14.28 0.05
N VAL A 5 6.44 15.23 -0.66
CA VAL A 5 6.25 15.40 -2.12
C VAL A 5 6.74 14.17 -2.88
N ILE A 6 7.94 13.68 -2.55
CA ILE A 6 8.50 12.46 -3.16
C ILE A 6 7.60 11.25 -2.85
N TYR A 7 7.13 11.13 -1.61
CA TYR A 7 6.27 10.02 -1.19
C TYR A 7 4.94 10.00 -1.94
N SER A 8 4.32 11.18 -2.10
CA SER A 8 3.10 11.36 -2.89
C SER A 8 3.32 11.09 -4.38
N LEU A 9 4.44 11.54 -4.96
CA LEU A 9 4.79 11.26 -6.35
C LEU A 9 4.94 9.75 -6.58
N PHE A 10 5.66 9.04 -5.72
CA PHE A 10 5.82 7.59 -5.84
C PHE A 10 4.51 6.84 -5.62
N ALA A 11 3.64 7.34 -4.74
CA ALA A 11 2.29 6.80 -4.61
C ALA A 11 1.49 6.98 -5.92
N ALA A 12 1.56 8.15 -6.56
CA ALA A 12 0.91 8.39 -7.85
C ALA A 12 1.44 7.46 -8.97
N ILE A 13 2.77 7.25 -9.03
CA ILE A 13 3.38 6.32 -9.99
C ILE A 13 2.90 4.88 -9.73
N ALA A 14 2.87 4.45 -8.47
CA ALA A 14 2.40 3.12 -8.11
C ALA A 14 0.91 2.91 -8.43
N ILE A 15 0.07 3.95 -8.23
CA ILE A 15 -1.33 3.95 -8.63
C ILE A 15 -1.46 3.83 -10.15
N ALA A 16 -0.69 4.60 -10.91
CA ALA A 16 -0.70 4.53 -12.37
C ALA A 16 -0.28 3.13 -12.87
N ALA A 17 0.78 2.56 -12.30
CA ALA A 17 1.22 1.20 -12.62
C ALA A 17 0.15 0.17 -12.29
N ASN A 18 -0.48 0.27 -11.12
CA ASN A 18 -1.59 -0.59 -10.72
C ASN A 18 -2.72 -0.54 -11.75
N LEU A 19 -3.25 0.65 -12.05
CA LEU A 19 -4.37 0.83 -12.97
C LEU A 19 -4.03 0.40 -14.40
N ALA A 20 -2.82 0.69 -14.88
CA ALA A 20 -2.37 0.26 -16.20
C ALA A 20 -2.31 -1.27 -16.29
N THR A 21 -1.77 -1.94 -15.27
CA THR A 21 -1.77 -3.42 -15.22
C THR A 21 -3.19 -3.97 -15.14
N GLN A 22 -4.09 -3.38 -14.34
CA GLN A 22 -5.50 -3.81 -14.31
C GLN A 22 -6.15 -3.67 -15.70
N ALA A 23 -5.91 -2.56 -16.40
CA ALA A 23 -6.46 -2.33 -17.73
C ALA A 23 -5.94 -3.36 -18.74
N VAL A 24 -4.62 -3.59 -18.79
CA VAL A 24 -4.01 -4.57 -19.69
C VAL A 24 -4.53 -5.99 -19.40
N VAL A 25 -4.50 -6.42 -18.13
CA VAL A 25 -4.97 -7.75 -17.74
C VAL A 25 -6.46 -7.90 -18.02
N GLY A 26 -7.26 -6.87 -17.74
CA GLY A 26 -8.69 -6.85 -18.03
C GLY A 26 -9.02 -6.95 -19.52
N TRP A 27 -8.13 -6.49 -20.41
CA TRP A 27 -8.31 -6.62 -21.85
C TRP A 27 -7.94 -8.00 -22.37
N ILE A 28 -6.89 -8.62 -21.82
CA ILE A 28 -6.34 -9.88 -22.34
C ILE A 28 -6.90 -11.13 -21.66
N ASP A 29 -7.48 -11.04 -20.45
CA ASP A 29 -8.02 -12.19 -19.74
C ASP A 29 -9.46 -12.51 -20.22
N PRO A 30 -9.70 -13.62 -20.95
CA PRO A 30 -11.04 -13.97 -21.42
C PRO A 30 -11.89 -14.68 -20.37
N THR A 31 -11.34 -14.98 -19.18
CA THR A 31 -12.01 -15.82 -18.19
C THR A 31 -13.11 -15.08 -17.41
N PRO A 32 -14.06 -15.80 -16.79
CA PRO A 32 -15.02 -15.21 -15.85
C PRO A 32 -14.36 -14.55 -14.62
N PHE A 33 -13.09 -14.86 -14.35
CA PHE A 33 -12.33 -14.32 -13.23
C PHE A 33 -11.58 -13.03 -13.58
N ARG A 34 -11.72 -12.50 -14.81
CA ARG A 34 -11.08 -11.27 -15.32
C ARG A 34 -10.98 -10.13 -14.31
N PHE A 35 -12.07 -9.86 -13.58
CA PHE A 35 -12.07 -8.78 -12.59
C PHE A 35 -11.05 -9.04 -11.47
N TRP A 36 -11.07 -10.26 -10.91
CA TRP A 36 -10.19 -10.64 -9.81
C TRP A 36 -8.73 -10.78 -10.25
N THR A 37 -8.48 -11.35 -11.42
CA THR A 37 -7.14 -11.48 -11.98
C THR A 37 -6.52 -10.11 -12.27
N ALA A 38 -7.28 -9.20 -12.88
CA ALA A 38 -6.85 -7.81 -13.09
C ALA A 38 -6.56 -7.12 -11.77
N LEU A 39 -7.47 -7.18 -10.80
CA LEU A 39 -7.33 -6.56 -9.49
C LEU A 39 -6.07 -7.05 -8.75
N MET A 40 -5.85 -8.37 -8.72
CA MET A 40 -4.69 -8.98 -8.06
C MET A 40 -3.38 -8.62 -8.78
N ALA A 41 -3.35 -8.70 -10.11
CA ALA A 41 -2.17 -8.35 -10.89
C ALA A 41 -1.81 -6.86 -10.74
N GLY A 42 -2.80 -5.97 -10.83
CA GLY A 42 -2.60 -4.54 -10.61
C GLY A 42 -2.12 -4.22 -9.20
N THR A 43 -2.70 -4.86 -8.18
CA THR A 43 -2.26 -4.71 -6.79
C THR A 43 -0.82 -5.16 -6.60
N GLY A 44 -0.45 -6.33 -7.12
CA GLY A 44 0.91 -6.83 -7.09
C GLY A 44 1.90 -5.88 -7.78
N ALA A 45 1.60 -5.45 -9.01
CA ALA A 45 2.44 -4.53 -9.76
C ALA A 45 2.62 -3.19 -9.04
N GLY A 46 1.54 -2.58 -8.55
CA GLY A 46 1.59 -1.34 -7.78
C GLY A 46 2.43 -1.47 -6.51
N LEU A 47 2.28 -2.57 -5.76
CA LEU A 47 3.07 -2.83 -4.55
C LEU A 47 4.56 -2.98 -4.87
N VAL A 48 4.91 -3.74 -5.91
CA VAL A 48 6.31 -3.92 -6.34
C VAL A 48 6.92 -2.58 -6.75
N VAL A 49 6.24 -1.80 -7.60
CA VAL A 49 6.70 -0.48 -8.04
C VAL A 49 6.91 0.45 -6.84
N LYS A 50 5.92 0.52 -5.93
CA LYS A 50 6.02 1.36 -4.74
C LYS A 50 7.18 0.94 -3.84
N TYR A 51 7.34 -0.36 -3.60
CA TYR A 51 8.44 -0.89 -2.79
C TYR A 51 9.80 -0.52 -3.37
N LEU A 52 10.01 -0.70 -4.68
CA LEU A 52 11.28 -0.38 -5.32
C LEU A 52 11.61 1.11 -5.24
N LEU A 53 10.62 1.98 -5.46
CA LEU A 53 10.79 3.42 -5.33
C LEU A 53 11.10 3.84 -3.89
N ASP A 54 10.36 3.32 -2.92
CA ASP A 54 10.56 3.65 -1.51
C ASP A 54 11.91 3.15 -0.99
N LYS A 55 12.28 1.91 -1.35
CA LYS A 55 13.58 1.32 -1.04
C LYS A 55 14.72 2.21 -1.56
N GLN A 56 14.65 2.62 -2.82
CA GLN A 56 15.75 3.32 -3.50
C GLN A 56 15.85 4.79 -3.07
N TYR A 57 14.72 5.49 -2.95
CA TYR A 57 14.71 6.95 -2.89
C TYR A 57 14.15 7.55 -1.59
N VAL A 58 13.39 6.78 -0.79
CA VAL A 58 12.83 7.28 0.48
C VAL A 58 13.65 6.79 1.66
N PHE A 59 13.90 5.48 1.70
CA PHE A 59 14.63 4.84 2.79
C PHE A 59 16.10 4.59 2.44
N GLU A 60 16.50 4.81 1.18
CA GLU A 60 17.88 4.69 0.70
C GLU A 60 18.55 3.38 1.17
N ALA A 61 17.79 2.28 1.13
CA ALA A 61 18.15 0.97 1.67
C ALA A 61 19.09 0.20 0.72
N HIS A 62 20.24 0.81 0.41
CA HIS A 62 21.27 0.31 -0.51
C HIS A 62 21.98 -0.95 0.00
N HIS A 63 21.84 -1.28 1.30
CA HIS A 63 22.37 -2.51 1.89
C HIS A 63 21.60 -3.76 1.43
N LEU A 64 20.33 -3.63 1.04
CA LEU A 64 19.52 -4.72 0.52
C LEU A 64 19.88 -5.01 -0.94
N LYS A 65 20.92 -5.82 -1.17
CA LYS A 65 21.41 -6.17 -2.52
C LYS A 65 21.02 -7.58 -2.96
N ASP A 66 20.98 -8.52 -2.02
CA ASP A 66 20.71 -9.92 -2.31
C ASP A 66 19.22 -10.18 -2.54
N ALA A 67 18.90 -11.04 -3.52
CA ALA A 67 17.53 -11.35 -3.88
C ALA A 67 16.71 -11.94 -2.70
N SER A 68 17.36 -12.75 -1.85
CA SER A 68 16.73 -13.30 -0.65
C SER A 68 16.31 -12.21 0.34
N ASP A 69 17.19 -11.25 0.60
CA ASP A 69 16.94 -10.18 1.57
C ASP A 69 15.94 -9.15 1.02
N ILE A 70 16.01 -8.86 -0.29
CA ILE A 70 14.99 -8.07 -0.98
C ILE A 70 13.63 -8.74 -0.87
N GLY A 71 13.55 -10.07 -1.05
CA GLY A 71 12.30 -10.82 -0.91
C GLY A 71 11.73 -10.78 0.51
N LYS A 72 12.56 -11.00 1.53
CA LYS A 72 12.15 -10.88 2.94
C LYS A 72 11.68 -9.48 3.30
N SER A 73 12.41 -8.45 2.85
CA SER A 73 12.02 -7.05 3.06
C SER A 73 10.71 -6.73 2.36
N PHE A 74 10.52 -7.17 1.11
CA PHE A 74 9.26 -7.00 0.38
C PHE A 74 8.07 -7.67 1.11
N LEU A 75 8.26 -8.89 1.65
CA LEU A 75 7.21 -9.55 2.43
C LEU A 75 6.82 -8.74 3.68
N ARG A 76 7.80 -8.19 4.41
CA ARG A 76 7.52 -7.29 5.55
C ARG A 76 6.80 -6.02 5.09
N TYR A 77 7.25 -5.42 3.99
CA TYR A 77 6.64 -4.24 3.40
C TYR A 77 5.16 -4.47 3.04
N ALA A 78 4.87 -5.59 2.41
CA ALA A 78 3.51 -5.99 2.04
C ALA A 78 2.67 -6.28 3.29
N ALA A 79 3.22 -7.00 4.27
CA ALA A 79 2.54 -7.33 5.52
C ALA A 79 2.16 -6.07 6.33
N THR A 80 3.07 -5.09 6.46
CA THR A 80 2.76 -3.82 7.14
C THR A 80 1.73 -3.00 6.38
N GLY A 81 1.74 -3.08 5.03
CA GLY A 81 0.69 -2.49 4.19
C GLY A 81 -0.70 -3.10 4.42
N LEU A 82 -0.79 -4.43 4.47
CA LEU A 82 -2.04 -5.13 4.78
C LEU A 82 -2.53 -4.81 6.21
N LEU A 83 -1.63 -4.80 7.19
CA LEU A 83 -1.97 -4.46 8.57
C LEU A 83 -2.57 -3.05 8.69
N THR A 84 -1.91 -2.05 8.10
CA THR A 84 -2.38 -0.66 8.15
C THR A 84 -3.68 -0.45 7.37
N THR A 85 -3.89 -1.21 6.29
CA THR A 85 -5.17 -1.26 5.57
C THR A 85 -6.28 -1.85 6.45
N GLY A 86 -5.97 -2.90 7.20
CA GLY A 86 -6.89 -3.48 8.20
C GLY A 86 -7.27 -2.48 9.29
N VAL A 87 -6.34 -1.66 9.77
CA VAL A 87 -6.63 -0.57 10.74
C VAL A 87 -7.59 0.46 10.13
N PHE A 88 -7.33 0.88 8.89
CA PHE A 88 -8.21 1.80 8.17
C PHE A 88 -9.63 1.24 8.03
N TRP A 89 -9.78 0.02 7.54
CA TRP A 89 -11.09 -0.62 7.40
C TRP A 89 -11.77 -0.84 8.74
N GLY A 90 -11.03 -1.30 9.76
CA GLY A 90 -11.55 -1.53 11.10
C GLY A 90 -12.16 -0.27 11.71
N LEU A 91 -11.47 0.87 11.61
CA LEU A 91 -12.01 2.15 12.09
C LEU A 91 -13.18 2.65 11.25
N GLN A 92 -13.13 2.50 9.92
CA GLN A 92 -14.25 2.85 9.05
C GLN A 92 -15.51 2.05 9.39
N ILE A 93 -15.38 0.73 9.59
CA ILE A 93 -16.46 -0.18 9.96
C ILE A 93 -16.97 0.12 11.38
N ALA A 94 -16.07 0.33 12.34
CA ALA A 94 -16.43 0.67 13.71
C ALA A 94 -17.27 1.96 13.78
N PHE A 95 -16.91 2.98 13.00
CA PHE A 95 -17.71 4.21 12.93
C PHE A 95 -19.03 4.00 12.20
N HIS A 96 -19.05 3.18 11.14
CA HIS A 96 -20.27 2.87 10.43
C HIS A 96 -21.33 2.21 11.33
N HIS A 97 -20.90 1.25 12.17
CA HIS A 97 -21.82 0.53 13.06
C HIS A 97 -22.03 1.22 14.42
N GLY A 98 -21.03 1.94 14.94
CA GLY A 98 -21.12 2.65 16.21
C GLY A 98 -21.98 3.91 16.14
N PHE A 99 -22.16 4.50 14.96
CA PHE A 99 -22.95 5.72 14.75
C PHE A 99 -23.99 5.56 13.62
N PRO A 100 -24.99 4.67 13.77
CA PRO A 100 -25.92 4.32 12.69
C PRO A 100 -26.77 5.52 12.21
N ASN A 101 -27.05 6.48 13.09
CA ASN A 101 -27.83 7.68 12.76
C ASN A 101 -26.99 8.79 12.10
N TRP A 102 -25.66 8.62 12.02
CA TRP A 102 -24.76 9.57 11.39
C TRP A 102 -24.22 8.98 10.08
N THR A 103 -24.92 9.27 8.98
CA THR A 103 -24.67 8.69 7.65
C THR A 103 -23.24 8.87 7.13
N THR A 104 -22.55 9.94 7.57
CA THR A 104 -21.17 10.24 7.16
C THR A 104 -20.09 9.81 8.18
N ALA A 105 -20.46 9.21 9.31
CA ALA A 105 -19.52 8.76 10.34
C ALA A 105 -18.41 7.85 9.80
N LYS A 106 -18.75 6.95 8.86
CA LYS A 106 -17.81 6.03 8.21
C LYS A 106 -16.65 6.76 7.51
N TYR A 107 -16.88 7.98 6.99
CA TYR A 107 -15.84 8.78 6.35
C TYR A 107 -14.90 9.41 7.38
N VAL A 108 -15.41 9.77 8.57
CA VAL A 108 -14.59 10.23 9.69
C VAL A 108 -13.72 9.10 10.22
N GLY A 109 -14.32 7.93 10.50
CA GLY A 109 -13.56 6.74 10.91
C GLY A 109 -12.51 6.32 9.89
N GLY A 110 -12.88 6.37 8.60
CA GLY A 110 -11.95 6.13 7.50
C GLY A 110 -10.80 7.15 7.44
N GLY A 111 -11.10 8.45 7.59
CA GLY A 111 -10.08 9.50 7.61
C GLY A 111 -9.09 9.34 8.77
N VAL A 112 -9.59 9.10 9.98
CA VAL A 112 -8.76 8.82 11.16
C VAL A 112 -7.91 7.56 10.93
N GLY A 113 -8.52 6.50 10.40
CA GLY A 113 -7.83 5.25 10.08
C GLY A 113 -6.72 5.41 9.04
N LEU A 114 -6.94 6.21 7.99
CA LEU A 114 -5.91 6.54 7.00
C LEU A 114 -4.75 7.31 7.63
N ILE A 115 -5.02 8.33 8.46
CA ILE A 115 -3.97 9.11 9.13
C ILE A 115 -3.10 8.19 10.00
N ILE A 116 -3.73 7.37 10.85
CA ILE A 116 -3.02 6.40 11.70
C ILE A 116 -2.23 5.42 10.82
N GLY A 117 -2.87 4.88 9.79
CA GLY A 117 -2.28 3.94 8.84
C GLY A 117 -1.00 4.49 8.20
N TYR A 118 -1.02 5.72 7.68
CA TYR A 118 0.16 6.34 7.08
C TYR A 118 1.29 6.60 8.10
N VAL A 119 0.95 7.11 9.29
CA VAL A 119 1.95 7.36 10.35
C VAL A 119 2.61 6.05 10.78
N TRP A 120 1.81 5.01 11.00
CA TRP A 120 2.30 3.69 11.38
C TRP A 120 3.09 3.05 10.25
N LYS A 121 2.61 3.12 9.01
CA LYS A 121 3.30 2.56 7.84
C LYS A 121 4.71 3.11 7.73
N TYR A 122 4.88 4.44 7.80
CA TYR A 122 6.19 5.07 7.75
C TYR A 122 7.12 4.57 8.88
N ARG A 123 6.61 4.50 10.11
CA ARG A 123 7.40 4.02 11.27
C ARG A 123 7.78 2.55 11.14
N LEU A 124 6.83 1.71 10.78
CA LEU A 124 7.02 0.26 10.60
C LEU A 124 8.02 -0.02 9.49
N ASP A 125 7.91 0.65 8.35
CA ASP A 125 8.83 0.45 7.24
C ASP A 125 10.25 0.89 7.59
N ARG A 126 10.38 2.00 8.31
CA ARG A 126 11.68 2.48 8.80
C ARG A 126 12.34 1.52 9.80
N GLN A 127 11.55 0.88 10.66
CA GLN A 127 12.04 0.05 11.78
C GLN A 127 12.13 -1.45 11.49
N PHE A 128 11.38 -1.97 10.53
CA PHE A 128 11.29 -3.42 10.28
C PHE A 128 11.56 -3.82 8.83
N THR A 129 11.18 -2.98 7.87
CA THR A 129 11.30 -3.29 6.44
C THR A 129 12.67 -2.92 5.90
N PHE A 130 13.12 -1.69 6.18
CA PHE A 130 14.32 -1.09 5.58
C PHE A 130 15.44 -0.82 6.58
N SER A 131 15.34 -1.31 7.81
CA SER A 131 16.40 -1.15 8.80
C SER A 131 17.66 -1.88 8.38
N THR A 132 18.81 -1.30 8.73
CA THR A 132 20.09 -1.99 8.68
C THR A 132 20.15 -3.02 9.81
N PRO A 133 20.68 -4.24 9.57
CA PRO A 133 21.03 -5.16 10.65
C PRO A 133 22.11 -4.56 11.58
#